data_AF-J2JTF6-F1
#
_entry.id   AF-J2JTF6-F1
#
_cell.length_a   1.000
_cell.length_b   1.000
_cell.length_c   1.000
_cell.angle_alpha   90.00
_cell.angle_beta   90.00
_cell.angle_gamma   90.00
#
_symmetry.space_group_name_H-M   'P 1'
#
loop_
_entity.id
_entity.type
_entity.pdbx_description
1 polymer ?
#
loop_
_entity_poly.entity_id
_entity_poly.type
_entity_poly.pdbx_seq_one_letter_code
_entity_poly.pdbx_strand_id
1 'polypeptide(L)'
;MKAQRQTPAYFFKVLPFIFLAFLGGMVTMGTMIYVMSPVTDVNFDLKNPFLAIMLIVMIGGIFGSNLMYNSLKNKIEIQDSTESKVTKIQRAIIMRFAFVEGPALLGIVFYLKEVNLVFLMLSAMMVLYFLTLRPSKEKILNDMNLTSDERREFE
;
A
#
# COMPACT_ATOMS: atom_id res chain seq x y z
N MET A 1 -21.28 18.88 4.75
CA MET A 1 -20.14 18.26 5.48
C MET A 1 -18.94 19.19 5.36
N LYS A 2 -18.50 19.83 6.44
CA LYS A 2 -17.26 20.63 6.42
C LYS A 2 -16.09 19.64 6.31
N ALA A 3 -15.30 19.73 5.24
CA ALA A 3 -14.06 18.96 5.13
C ALA A 3 -13.22 19.23 6.38
N GLN A 4 -12.92 18.16 7.13
CA GLN A 4 -12.12 18.23 8.33
C GLN A 4 -10.73 18.76 7.92
N ARG A 5 -10.43 20.01 8.31
CA ARG A 5 -9.15 20.67 8.03
C ARG A 5 -8.02 19.77 8.51
N GLN A 6 -7.21 19.26 7.58
CA GLN A 6 -6.14 18.35 7.96
C GLN A 6 -4.98 19.18 8.50
N THR A 7 -4.86 19.22 9.82
CA THR A 7 -3.73 19.89 10.47
C THR A 7 -2.46 19.02 10.34
N PRO A 8 -1.29 19.65 10.12
CA PRO A 8 0.03 19.01 10.07
C PRO A 8 0.26 17.90 11.12
N ALA A 9 -0.12 18.15 12.38
CA ALA A 9 0.05 17.22 13.49
C ALA A 9 -0.92 16.03 13.46
N TYR A 10 -2.11 16.20 12.91
CA TYR A 10 -3.12 15.13 12.83
C TYR A 10 -2.75 14.11 11.73
N PHE A 11 -2.19 14.59 10.61
CA PHE A 11 -1.75 13.74 9.51
C PHE A 11 -0.78 12.63 9.96
N PHE A 12 0.26 12.98 10.72
CA PHE A 12 1.24 12.01 11.22
C PHE A 12 0.68 11.05 12.27
N LYS A 13 -0.42 11.41 12.93
CA LYS A 13 -1.13 10.51 13.85
C LYS A 13 -1.99 9.51 13.10
N VAL A 14 -2.69 9.93 12.04
CA VAL A 14 -3.64 9.06 11.30
C VAL A 14 -2.93 8.09 10.37
N LEU A 15 -1.83 8.50 9.74
CA LEU A 15 -1.20 7.72 8.68
C LEU A 15 -0.71 6.33 9.15
N PRO A 16 -0.12 6.15 10.34
CA PRO A 16 0.18 4.82 10.88
C PRO A 16 -1.05 3.93 11.05
N PHE A 17 -2.20 4.48 11.47
CA PHE A 17 -3.45 3.71 11.59
C PHE A 17 -3.94 3.24 10.22
N ILE A 18 -3.85 4.09 9.19
CA ILE A 18 -4.18 3.70 7.81
C ILE A 18 -3.26 2.56 7.37
N PHE A 19 -1.95 2.70 7.55
CA PHE A 19 -0.99 1.65 7.20
C PHE A 19 -1.32 0.32 7.91
N LEU A 20 -1.62 0.36 9.21
CA LEU A 20 -2.00 -0.82 9.99
C LEU A 20 -3.34 -1.40 9.56
N ALA A 21 -4.29 -0.59 9.11
CA ALA A 21 -5.58 -1.08 8.60
C ALA A 21 -5.42 -1.91 7.32
N PHE A 22 -4.65 -1.41 6.35
CA PHE A 22 -4.33 -2.14 5.11
C PHE A 22 -3.53 -3.43 5.42
N LEU A 23 -2.48 -3.31 6.22
CA LEU A 23 -1.66 -4.46 6.63
C LEU A 23 -2.50 -5.51 7.37
N GLY A 24 -3.30 -5.06 8.34
CA GLY A 24 -4.18 -5.91 9.14
C GLY A 24 -5.23 -6.60 8.28
N GLY A 25 -5.81 -5.90 7.29
CA GLY A 25 -6.76 -6.47 6.34
C GLY A 25 -6.18 -7.66 5.57
N MET A 26 -5.04 -7.47 4.91
CA MET A 26 -4.37 -8.53 4.15
C MET A 26 -3.94 -9.71 5.02
N VAL A 27 -3.30 -9.44 6.17
CA VAL A 27 -2.80 -10.49 7.07
C VAL A 27 -3.96 -11.28 7.65
N THR A 28 -4.96 -10.59 8.19
CA THR A 28 -6.10 -11.23 8.86
C THR A 28 -6.91 -12.05 7.86
N MET A 29 -7.17 -11.51 6.66
CA MET A 29 -7.88 -12.24 5.61
C MET A 29 -7.12 -13.49 5.16
N GLY A 30 -5.81 -13.37 4.91
CA GLY A 30 -4.97 -14.50 4.52
C GLY A 30 -4.91 -15.59 5.60
N THR A 31 -4.73 -15.20 6.86
CA THR A 31 -4.71 -16.15 7.98
C THR A 31 -6.06 -16.82 8.20
N MET A 32 -7.17 -16.07 8.18
CA MET A 32 -8.52 -16.66 8.33
C MET A 32 -8.80 -17.68 7.23
N ILE A 33 -8.51 -17.33 5.97
CA ILE A 33 -8.74 -18.21 4.83
C ILE A 33 -7.90 -19.50 4.91
N TYR A 34 -6.64 -19.39 5.33
CA TYR A 34 -5.79 -20.57 5.52
C TYR A 34 -6.32 -21.49 6.63
N VAL A 35 -6.75 -20.93 7.77
CA VAL A 35 -7.29 -21.72 8.88
C VAL A 35 -8.60 -22.42 8.50
N MET A 36 -9.45 -21.78 7.70
CA MET A 36 -10.72 -22.36 7.25
C MET A 36 -10.55 -23.46 6.19
N SER A 37 -9.57 -23.28 5.29
CA SER A 37 -9.31 -24.20 4.17
C SER A 37 -7.82 -24.48 4.09
N PRO A 38 -7.25 -25.28 5.01
CA PRO A 38 -5.82 -25.54 5.02
C PRO A 38 -5.45 -26.43 3.84
N VAL A 39 -4.63 -25.89 2.94
CA VAL A 39 -4.08 -26.60 1.79
C VAL A 39 -2.57 -26.56 1.88
N THR A 40 -1.94 -27.71 1.70
CA THR A 40 -0.47 -27.84 1.71
C THR A 40 0.12 -28.06 0.32
N ASP A 41 -0.73 -28.32 -0.68
CA ASP A 41 -0.28 -28.54 -2.05
C ASP A 41 0.35 -27.28 -2.63
N VAL A 42 1.58 -27.43 -3.12
CA VAL A 42 2.33 -26.39 -3.80
C VAL A 42 2.57 -26.86 -5.22
N ASN A 43 1.92 -26.21 -6.19
CA ASN A 43 2.15 -26.48 -7.60
C ASN A 43 2.48 -25.19 -8.34
N PHE A 44 3.69 -25.11 -8.88
CA PHE A 44 4.15 -23.98 -9.69
C PHE A 44 4.11 -24.35 -11.17
N ASP A 45 2.92 -24.31 -11.78
CA ASP A 45 2.72 -24.56 -13.20
C ASP A 45 2.46 -23.24 -13.95
N LEU A 46 3.44 -22.80 -14.75
CA LEU A 46 3.31 -21.60 -15.58
C LEU A 46 2.25 -21.72 -16.69
N LYS A 47 1.76 -22.94 -16.99
CA LYS A 47 0.61 -23.13 -17.87
C LYS A 47 -0.71 -22.79 -17.19
N ASN A 48 -0.72 -22.68 -15.85
CA ASN A 48 -1.89 -22.22 -15.12
C ASN A 48 -2.12 -20.72 -15.40
N PRO A 49 -3.24 -20.33 -16.04
CA PRO A 49 -3.51 -18.93 -16.35
C PRO A 49 -3.62 -18.05 -15.10
N PHE A 50 -4.11 -18.58 -13.97
CA PHE A 50 -4.19 -17.83 -12.70
C PHE A 50 -2.80 -17.50 -12.15
N LEU A 51 -1.85 -18.42 -12.26
CA LEU A 51 -0.48 -18.17 -11.83
C LEU A 51 0.18 -17.11 -12.71
N ALA A 52 0.00 -17.19 -14.03
CA ALA A 52 0.50 -16.17 -14.96
C ALA A 52 -0.09 -14.78 -14.65
N ILE A 53 -1.40 -14.69 -14.45
CA ILE A 53 -2.08 -13.43 -14.07
C ILE A 53 -1.54 -12.91 -12.74
N MET A 54 -1.41 -13.77 -11.73
CA MET A 54 -0.92 -13.39 -10.40
C MET A 54 0.48 -12.77 -10.50
N LEU A 55 1.40 -13.38 -11.25
CA LEU A 55 2.75 -12.87 -11.42
C LEU A 55 2.76 -11.50 -12.12
N ILE A 56 1.97 -11.33 -13.18
CA ILE A 56 1.84 -10.06 -13.90
C ILE A 56 1.27 -8.97 -12.97
N VAL A 57 0.21 -9.28 -12.22
CA VAL A 57 -0.43 -8.33 -11.30
C VAL A 57 0.49 -8.01 -10.12
N MET A 58 1.26 -8.96 -9.63
CA MET A 58 2.26 -8.75 -8.56
C MET A 58 3.33 -7.76 -9.01
N ILE A 59 3.94 -8.00 -10.17
CA ILE A 59 4.91 -7.08 -10.78
C ILE A 59 4.25 -5.72 -11.02
N GLY A 60 3.08 -5.71 -11.67
CA GLY A 60 2.33 -4.50 -11.97
C GLY A 60 1.96 -3.69 -10.72
N GLY A 61 1.65 -4.35 -9.60
CA GLY A 61 1.37 -3.70 -8.33
C GLY A 61 2.60 -3.07 -7.70
N ILE A 62 3.74 -3.78 -7.70
CA ILE A 62 5.02 -3.25 -7.19
C ILE A 62 5.43 -2.02 -8.01
N PHE A 63 5.52 -2.15 -9.34
CA PHE A 63 5.92 -1.04 -10.21
C PHE A 63 4.88 0.09 -10.22
N GLY A 64 3.60 -0.27 -10.34
CA GLY A 64 2.47 0.66 -10.36
C GLY A 64 2.36 1.48 -9.08
N SER A 65 2.62 0.88 -7.91
CA SER A 65 2.61 1.60 -6.64
C SER A 65 3.65 2.73 -6.62
N ASN A 66 4.87 2.47 -7.10
CA ASN A 66 5.94 3.46 -7.13
C ASN A 66 5.72 4.52 -8.22
N LEU A 67 5.27 4.11 -9.40
CA LEU A 67 4.95 5.03 -10.50
C LEU A 67 3.82 5.99 -10.10
N MET A 68 2.74 5.48 -9.52
CA MET A 68 1.62 6.31 -9.08
C MET A 68 2.01 7.22 -7.93
N TYR A 69 2.76 6.71 -6.95
CA TYR A 69 3.29 7.52 -5.85
C TYR A 69 4.13 8.69 -6.37
N ASN A 70 5.09 8.42 -7.25
CA ASN A 70 5.96 9.45 -7.83
C ASN A 70 5.16 10.43 -8.69
N SER A 71 4.21 9.96 -9.51
CA SER A 71 3.36 10.83 -10.33
C SER A 71 2.52 11.79 -9.49
N LEU A 72 1.95 11.32 -8.39
CA LEU A 72 1.16 12.16 -7.49
C LEU A 72 2.04 13.10 -6.65
N LYS A 73 3.19 12.60 -6.18
CA LYS A 73 4.18 13.40 -5.45
C LYS A 73 4.70 14.56 -6.29
N ASN A 74 5.03 14.32 -7.55
CA ASN A 74 5.59 15.35 -8.43
C ASN A 74 4.60 16.49 -8.76
N LYS A 75 3.33 16.37 -8.37
CA LYS A 75 2.31 17.43 -8.47
C LYS A 75 2.22 18.33 -7.23
N ILE A 76 3.11 18.12 -6.25
CA ILE A 76 3.25 18.95 -5.07
C ILE A 76 4.20 20.08 -5.42
N GLU A 77 3.66 21.30 -5.50
CA GLU A 77 4.41 22.50 -5.86
C GLU A 77 4.82 23.28 -4.62
N ILE A 78 5.92 24.03 -4.70
CA ILE A 78 6.41 24.83 -3.56
C ILE A 78 5.36 25.86 -3.12
N GLN A 79 4.61 26.41 -4.06
CA GLN A 79 3.55 27.42 -3.86
C GLN A 79 2.25 26.86 -3.26
N ASP A 80 2.09 25.54 -3.16
CA ASP A 80 0.96 24.95 -2.46
C ASP A 80 0.96 25.38 -1.00
N SER A 81 -0.23 25.59 -0.41
CA SER A 81 -0.34 25.73 1.03
C SER A 81 0.07 24.43 1.75
N THR A 82 0.54 24.54 2.99
CA THR A 82 0.94 23.38 3.79
C THR A 82 -0.16 22.33 3.93
N GLU A 83 -1.42 22.75 4.11
CA GLU A 83 -2.58 21.85 4.13
C GLU A 83 -2.80 21.13 2.79
N SER A 84 -2.58 21.82 1.67
CA SER A 84 -2.65 21.25 0.32
C SER A 84 -1.56 20.19 0.12
N LYS A 85 -0.31 20.49 0.53
CA LYS A 85 0.83 19.56 0.47
C LYS A 85 0.55 18.29 1.28
N VAL A 86 0.08 18.44 2.51
CA VAL A 86 -0.32 17.32 3.39
C VAL A 86 -1.40 16.46 2.74
N THR A 87 -2.43 17.08 2.18
CA THR A 87 -3.52 16.36 1.51
C THR A 87 -3.03 15.60 0.27
N LYS A 88 -2.18 16.24 -0.56
CA LYS A 88 -1.62 15.63 -1.78
C LYS A 88 -0.72 14.45 -1.44
N ILE A 89 0.18 14.58 -0.46
CA ILE A 89 1.07 13.48 -0.07
C ILE A 89 0.29 12.34 0.58
N GLN A 90 -0.72 12.62 1.40
CA GLN A 90 -1.56 11.59 2.00
C GLN A 90 -2.24 10.75 0.91
N ARG A 91 -2.81 11.40 -0.10
CA ARG A 91 -3.42 10.74 -1.25
C ARG A 91 -2.41 9.88 -2.00
N ALA A 92 -1.20 10.39 -2.24
CA ALA A 92 -0.13 9.62 -2.90
C ALA A 92 0.21 8.34 -2.12
N ILE A 93 0.34 8.42 -0.79
CA ILE A 93 0.65 7.29 0.07
C ILE A 93 -0.49 6.25 0.08
N ILE A 94 -1.75 6.69 0.23
CA ILE A 94 -2.91 5.78 0.22
C ILE A 94 -3.03 5.05 -1.12
N MET A 95 -2.85 5.77 -2.24
CA MET A 95 -2.86 5.14 -3.56
C MET A 95 -1.75 4.10 -3.69
N ARG A 96 -0.55 4.42 -3.22
CA ARG A 96 0.57 3.47 -3.20
C ARG A 96 0.22 2.18 -2.45
N PHE A 97 -0.47 2.30 -1.31
CA PHE A 97 -0.91 1.15 -0.52
C PHE A 97 -1.93 0.28 -1.29
N ALA A 98 -2.94 0.90 -1.90
CA ALA A 98 -3.97 0.19 -2.65
C ALA A 98 -3.41 -0.62 -3.83
N PHE A 99 -2.39 -0.09 -4.53
CA PHE A 99 -1.72 -0.79 -5.63
C PHE A 99 -0.99 -2.07 -5.21
N VAL A 100 -0.59 -2.18 -3.94
CA VAL A 100 0.07 -3.38 -3.39
C VAL A 100 -0.94 -4.32 -2.73
N GLU A 101 -1.95 -3.76 -2.05
CA GLU A 101 -3.01 -4.54 -1.44
C GLU A 101 -3.83 -5.32 -2.47
N GLY A 102 -4.15 -4.71 -3.61
CA GLY A 102 -4.92 -5.38 -4.67
C GLY A 102 -4.35 -6.75 -5.07
N PRO A 103 -3.07 -6.84 -5.49
CA PRO A 103 -2.40 -8.12 -5.75
C PRO A 103 -2.37 -9.07 -4.55
N ALA A 104 -2.14 -8.56 -3.33
CA ALA A 104 -2.11 -9.41 -2.14
C ALA A 104 -3.47 -10.07 -1.87
N LEU A 105 -4.56 -9.31 -1.95
CA LEU A 105 -5.92 -9.84 -1.81
C LEU A 105 -6.29 -10.77 -2.97
N LEU A 106 -5.86 -10.45 -4.20
CA LEU A 106 -6.10 -11.31 -5.35
C LEU A 106 -5.46 -12.69 -5.21
N GLY A 107 -4.22 -12.77 -4.73
CA GLY A 107 -3.57 -14.07 -4.48
C GLY A 107 -4.28 -14.88 -3.39
N ILE A 108 -4.88 -14.23 -2.38
CA ILE A 108 -5.71 -14.91 -1.38
C ILE A 108 -6.98 -15.48 -2.02
N VAL A 109 -7.60 -14.76 -2.95
CA VAL A 109 -8.75 -15.24 -3.72
C VAL A 109 -8.37 -16.41 -4.64
N PHE A 110 -7.21 -16.34 -5.30
CA PHE A 110 -6.73 -17.44 -6.15
C PHE A 110 -6.35 -18.69 -5.34
N TYR A 111 -5.85 -18.53 -4.12
CA TYR A 111 -5.63 -19.65 -3.20
C TYR A 111 -6.93 -20.44 -2.96
N LEU A 112 -8.05 -19.74 -2.69
CA LEU A 112 -9.35 -20.38 -2.52
C LEU A 112 -9.86 -21.05 -3.79
N LYS A 113 -9.55 -20.49 -4.96
CA LYS A 113 -10.05 -20.98 -6.24
C LYS A 113 -9.28 -22.20 -6.74
N GLU A 114 -7.96 -22.14 -6.70
CA GLU A 114 -7.06 -23.14 -7.28
C GLU A 114 -6.66 -24.22 -6.27
N VAL A 115 -6.99 -24.03 -4.98
CA VAL A 115 -6.61 -24.96 -3.90
C VAL A 115 -5.12 -25.25 -3.96
N ASN A 116 -4.32 -24.17 -3.99
CA ASN A 116 -2.87 -24.24 -4.18
C ASN A 116 -2.18 -23.17 -3.35
N LEU A 117 -1.33 -23.62 -2.43
CA LEU A 117 -0.64 -22.79 -1.45
C LEU A 117 0.29 -21.75 -2.09
N VAL A 118 0.71 -21.96 -3.35
CA VAL A 118 1.55 -21.00 -4.08
C VAL A 118 0.96 -19.60 -4.12
N PHE A 119 -0.36 -19.47 -4.29
CA PHE A 119 -1.01 -18.16 -4.39
C PHE A 119 -0.99 -17.40 -3.06
N LEU A 120 -1.16 -18.12 -1.95
CA LEU A 120 -1.08 -17.54 -0.61
C LEU A 120 0.37 -17.15 -0.27
N MET A 121 1.36 -17.91 -0.72
CA MET A 121 2.78 -17.54 -0.58
C MET A 121 3.11 -16.25 -1.36
N LEU A 122 2.60 -16.10 -2.58
CA LEU A 122 2.76 -14.87 -3.36
C LEU A 122 2.06 -13.67 -2.70
N SER A 123 0.86 -13.88 -2.12
CA SER A 123 0.22 -12.85 -1.29
C SER A 123 1.05 -12.47 -0.07
N ALA A 124 1.65 -13.44 0.62
CA ALA A 124 2.54 -13.19 1.74
C ALA A 124 3.78 -12.39 1.31
N MET A 125 4.35 -12.67 0.13
CA MET A 125 5.43 -11.86 -0.44
C MET A 125 5.00 -10.41 -0.67
N MET A 126 3.77 -10.18 -1.14
CA MET A 126 3.23 -8.83 -1.29
C MET A 126 3.02 -8.12 0.05
N VAL A 127 2.61 -8.83 1.09
CA VAL A 127 2.55 -8.30 2.47
C VAL A 127 3.96 -7.92 2.96
N LEU A 128 4.97 -8.76 2.74
CA LEU A 128 6.35 -8.44 3.09
C LEU A 128 6.85 -7.21 2.33
N TYR A 129 6.53 -7.08 1.04
CA TYR A 129 6.81 -5.87 0.27
C TYR A 129 6.09 -4.65 0.87
N PHE A 130 4.82 -4.78 1.22
CA PHE A 130 4.03 -3.71 1.84
C PHE A 130 4.67 -3.17 3.13
N LEU A 131 5.27 -4.05 3.95
CA LEU A 131 5.98 -3.63 5.16
C LEU A 131 7.14 -2.66 4.87
N THR A 132 7.80 -2.79 3.71
CA THR A 132 8.86 -1.87 3.29
C THR A 132 8.33 -0.47 2.95
N LEU A 133 7.03 -0.34 2.70
CA LEU A 133 6.35 0.92 2.39
C LEU A 133 5.92 1.70 3.63
N ARG A 134 6.33 1.26 4.83
CA ARG A 134 5.99 1.92 6.09
C ARG A 134 6.30 3.43 6.01
N PRO A 135 5.30 4.29 6.25
CA PRO A 135 5.49 5.73 6.22
C PRO A 135 6.37 6.16 7.39
N SER A 136 7.36 7.01 7.12
CA SER A 136 8.21 7.62 8.15
C SER A 136 8.10 9.15 8.07
N LYS A 137 8.05 9.82 9.22
CA LYS A 137 7.92 11.29 9.30
C LYS A 137 8.94 12.00 8.40
N GLU A 138 10.21 11.60 8.50
CA GLU A 138 11.30 12.20 7.73
C GLU A 138 11.14 12.06 6.21
N LYS A 139 10.90 10.83 5.71
CA LYS A 139 10.66 10.61 4.25
C LYS A 139 9.51 11.46 3.73
N ILE A 140 8.43 11.58 4.50
CA ILE A 140 7.25 12.33 4.07
C ILE A 140 7.53 13.84 4.03
N LEU A 141 8.20 14.38 5.05
CA LEU A 141 8.60 15.80 5.05
C LEU A 141 9.49 16.14 3.86
N ASN A 142 10.44 15.25 3.52
CA ASN A 142 11.32 15.42 2.37
C ASN A 142 10.57 15.34 1.03
N ASP A 143 9.49 14.57 0.96
CA ASP A 143 8.67 14.40 -0.23
C ASP A 143 7.64 15.54 -0.46
N MET A 144 7.46 16.46 0.49
CA MET A 144 6.44 17.53 0.44
C MET A 144 6.91 18.87 -0.13
N ASN A 145 8.16 19.03 -0.60
CA ASN A 145 8.69 20.31 -1.10
C ASN A 145 8.39 21.49 -0.14
N LEU A 146 8.69 21.28 1.15
CA LEU A 146 8.46 22.29 2.19
C LEU A 146 9.51 23.40 2.14
N THR A 147 9.08 24.64 2.36
CA THR A 147 9.97 25.75 2.70
C THR A 147 10.46 25.64 4.15
N SER A 148 11.49 26.40 4.51
CA SER A 148 12.05 26.41 5.87
C SER A 148 11.02 26.80 6.93
N ASP A 149 10.11 27.72 6.61
CA ASP A 149 9.08 28.17 7.54
C ASP A 149 7.98 27.12 7.73
N GLU A 150 7.53 26.47 6.64
CA GLU A 150 6.57 25.37 6.74
C GLU A 150 7.15 24.18 7.51
N ARG A 151 8.45 23.90 7.37
CA ARG A 151 9.10 22.79 8.07
C ARG A 151 9.04 22.96 9.58
N ARG A 152 9.13 24.21 10.08
CA ARG A 152 9.00 24.55 11.50
C ARG A 152 7.60 24.28 12.05
N GLU A 153 6.56 24.25 11.21
CA GLU A 153 5.20 23.90 11.64
C GLU A 153 5.05 22.40 11.98
N PHE A 154 6.02 21.57 11.61
CA PHE A 154 6.03 20.13 11.83
C PHE A 154 7.03 19.66 12.89
N GLU A 155 7.83 20.56 13.47
CA GLU A 155 8.73 20.29 14.61
C GLU A 155 7.95 20.24 15.92
#